data_AF-A0A5C8ASZ5-F1
#
_entry.id   AF-A0A5C8ASZ5-F1
#
_cell.length_a   1.000
_cell.length_b   1.000
_cell.length_c   1.000
_cell.angle_alpha   90.00
_cell.angle_beta   90.00
_cell.angle_gamma   90.00
#
_symmetry.space_group_name_H-M   'P 1'
#
loop_
_entity.id
_entity.type
_entity.pdbx_description
1 polymer ?
#
loop_
_entity_poly.entity_id
_entity_poly.type
_entity_poly.pdbx_seq_one_letter_code
_entity_poly.pdbx_strand_id
1 'polypeptide(L)'
;MPYQRLKANGFTFVFKYEDDYPDLLHIFARHRKETDDAMYIFFNGVTAWNQAQNRFETFLDGEGLFWFWIDEPGKVVMVVSCFDQ
;
A
#
# COMPACT_ATOMS: atom_id res chain seq x y z
N MET A 1 -8.37 13.17 -8.06
CA MET A 1 -9.00 12.07 -7.31
C MET A 1 -8.66 12.25 -5.85
N PRO A 2 -9.60 12.12 -4.91
CA PRO A 2 -9.27 12.13 -3.49
C PRO A 2 -8.37 10.92 -3.18
N TYR A 3 -7.43 11.11 -2.26
CA TYR A 3 -6.60 10.04 -1.71
C TYR A 3 -6.69 10.13 -0.20
N GLN A 4 -6.73 8.98 0.47
CA GLN A 4 -6.54 8.96 1.92
C GLN A 4 -5.05 9.06 2.21
N ARG A 5 -4.68 9.91 3.16
CA ARG A 5 -3.30 10.05 3.62
C ARG A 5 -3.22 9.74 5.10
N LEU A 6 -2.40 8.76 5.46
CA LEU A 6 -2.14 8.38 6.84
C LEU A 6 -0.66 8.56 7.16
N LYS A 7 -0.35 9.01 8.37
CA LYS A 7 1.02 9.19 8.83
C LYS A 7 1.33 8.17 9.91
N ALA A 8 2.38 7.38 9.73
CA ALA A 8 2.81 6.39 10.72
C ALA A 8 4.34 6.23 10.65
N ASN A 9 5.00 6.19 11.82
CA ASN A 9 6.45 5.95 11.95
C ASN A 9 7.35 6.82 11.05
N GLY A 10 6.94 8.07 10.79
CA GLY A 10 7.67 9.00 9.92
C GLY A 10 7.46 8.81 8.42
N PHE A 11 6.51 7.96 8.02
CA PHE A 11 6.06 7.77 6.65
C PHE A 11 4.70 8.42 6.43
N THR A 12 4.42 8.82 5.19
CA THR A 12 3.08 9.16 4.73
C THR A 12 2.61 8.11 3.73
N PHE A 13 1.57 7.37 4.08
CA PHE A 13 0.92 6.40 3.23
C PHE A 13 -0.23 7.05 2.47
N VAL A 14 -0.26 6.84 1.16
CA VAL A 14 -1.28 7.34 0.25
C VAL A 14 -2.08 6.16 -0.27
N PHE A 15 -3.38 6.13 0.03
CA PHE A 15 -4.31 5.09 -0.41
C PHE A 15 -5.30 5.67 -1.42
N LYS A 16 -5.51 4.93 -2.51
CA LYS A 16 -6.49 5.30 -3.54
C LYS A 16 -7.89 4.86 -3.12
N TYR A 17 -8.89 5.72 -3.35
CA TYR A 17 -10.30 5.34 -3.36
C TYR A 17 -10.69 4.71 -4.71
N GLU A 18 -11.77 3.94 -4.75
CA GLU A 18 -12.37 3.49 -6.01
C GLU A 18 -12.93 4.68 -6.79
N ASP A 19 -12.78 4.65 -8.12
CA ASP A 19 -13.18 5.78 -8.96
C ASP A 19 -14.71 5.98 -8.97
N ASP A 20 -15.47 4.87 -8.87
CA ASP A 20 -16.93 4.87 -8.85
C ASP A 20 -17.53 4.99 -7.42
N TYR A 21 -16.72 4.77 -6.38
CA TYR A 21 -17.15 4.77 -4.98
C TYR A 21 -16.15 5.57 -4.13
N PRO A 22 -16.31 6.90 -4.04
CA PRO A 22 -15.29 7.80 -3.49
C PRO A 22 -15.04 7.63 -1.97
N ASP A 23 -15.90 6.92 -1.26
CA ASP A 23 -15.76 6.60 0.16
C ASP A 23 -15.18 5.20 0.40
N LEU A 24 -14.95 4.42 -0.66
CA LEU A 24 -14.46 3.04 -0.58
C LEU A 24 -13.00 2.95 -1.01
N LEU A 25 -12.12 2.49 -0.12
CA LEU A 25 -10.72 2.29 -0.45
C LEU A 25 -10.52 1.14 -1.43
N HIS A 26 -9.63 1.33 -2.41
CA HIS A 26 -9.30 0.33 -3.42
C HIS A 26 -8.78 -0.98 -2.80
N ILE A 27 -7.93 -0.88 -1.77
CA ILE A 27 -7.39 -2.05 -1.07
C ILE A 27 -8.49 -2.89 -0.39
N PHE A 28 -9.53 -2.23 0.12
CA PHE A 28 -10.65 -2.91 0.73
C PHE A 28 -11.57 -3.50 -0.34
N ALA A 29 -11.93 -2.71 -1.35
CA ALA A 29 -12.83 -3.10 -2.44
C ALA A 29 -12.33 -4.34 -3.19
N ARG A 30 -11.01 -4.43 -3.42
CA ARG A 30 -10.40 -5.49 -4.24
C ARG A 30 -9.89 -6.66 -3.42
N HIS A 31 -9.49 -6.42 -2.18
CA HIS A 31 -8.71 -7.41 -1.42
C HIS A 31 -9.20 -7.62 0.02
N ARG A 32 -10.24 -6.90 0.44
CA ARG A 32 -10.81 -6.98 1.79
C ARG A 32 -9.77 -6.75 2.90
N LYS A 33 -8.81 -5.87 2.65
CA LYS A 33 -7.80 -5.42 3.62
C LYS A 33 -8.04 -3.96 3.98
N GLU A 34 -7.68 -3.61 5.20
CA GLU A 34 -7.74 -2.24 5.71
C GLU A 34 -6.37 -1.55 5.62
N THR A 35 -6.33 -0.25 5.88
CA THR A 35 -5.07 0.52 5.84
C THR A 35 -4.06 0.04 6.88
N ASP A 36 -4.55 -0.45 8.02
CA ASP A 36 -3.71 -0.91 9.11
C ASP A 36 -3.02 -2.24 8.75
N ASP A 37 -3.71 -3.15 8.05
CA ASP A 37 -3.10 -4.37 7.50
C ASP A 37 -1.96 -4.04 6.54
N ALA A 38 -2.21 -3.09 5.63
CA ALA A 38 -1.21 -2.66 4.65
C ALA A 38 0.03 -2.07 5.32
N MET A 39 -0.16 -1.20 6.32
CA MET A 39 0.94 -0.63 7.10
C MET A 39 1.66 -1.69 7.94
N TYR A 40 0.94 -2.66 8.49
CA TYR A 40 1.52 -3.77 9.24
C TYR A 40 2.45 -4.62 8.37
N ILE A 41 1.99 -5.03 7.17
CA ILE A 41 2.82 -5.77 6.21
C ILE A 41 4.03 -4.94 5.79
N PHE A 42 3.84 -3.65 5.52
CA PHE A 42 4.93 -2.75 5.12
C PHE A 42 6.07 -2.71 6.14
N PHE A 43 5.74 -2.62 7.43
CA PHE A 43 6.75 -2.48 8.49
C PHE A 43 7.35 -3.81 8.95
N ASN A 44 6.64 -4.93 8.81
CA ASN A 44 7.05 -6.22 9.37
C ASN A 44 7.48 -7.24 8.32
N GLY A 45 7.15 -7.02 7.05
CA GLY A 45 7.46 -7.93 5.94
C GLY A 45 8.84 -7.73 5.32
N VAL A 46 9.16 -8.62 4.38
CA VAL A 46 10.39 -8.56 3.59
C VAL A 46 10.09 -7.85 2.27
N THR A 47 10.76 -6.73 2.03
CA THR A 47 10.58 -5.92 0.82
C THR A 47 11.59 -6.30 -0.26
N ALA A 48 11.11 -6.48 -1.49
CA ALA A 48 11.93 -6.66 -2.68
C ALA A 48 11.45 -5.75 -3.82
N TRP A 49 12.38 -5.40 -4.72
CA TRP A 49 12.05 -4.72 -5.96
C TRP A 49 11.66 -5.73 -7.05
N ASN A 50 10.46 -5.63 -7.59
CA ASN A 50 10.02 -6.42 -8.74
C ASN A 50 10.31 -5.65 -10.04
N GLN A 51 11.44 -5.97 -10.67
CA GLN A 51 11.88 -5.31 -11.90
C GLN A 51 10.91 -5.52 -13.07
N ALA A 52 10.26 -6.68 -13.19
CA ALA A 52 9.36 -6.98 -14.30
C ALA A 52 8.08 -6.13 -14.25
N GLN A 53 7.68 -5.72 -13.05
CA GLN A 53 6.46 -4.97 -12.79
C GLN A 53 6.72 -3.52 -12.36
N ASN A 54 7.99 -3.15 -12.23
CA ASN A 54 8.47 -1.82 -11.82
C ASN A 54 7.80 -1.31 -10.54
N ARG A 55 7.74 -2.16 -9.50
CA ARG A 55 7.13 -1.84 -8.19
C ARG A 55 7.86 -2.54 -7.04
N PHE A 56 7.69 -2.03 -5.82
CA PHE A 56 8.10 -2.74 -4.62
C PHE A 56 7.01 -3.71 -4.18
N GLU A 57 7.45 -4.86 -3.68
CA GLU A 57 6.60 -5.90 -3.13
C GLU A 57 7.10 -6.26 -1.73
N THR A 58 6.24 -6.17 -0.74
CA THR A 58 6.54 -6.55 0.65
C THR A 58 5.69 -7.76 1.02
N PHE A 59 6.32 -8.83 1.50
CA PHE A 59 5.62 -10.07 1.85
C PHE A 59 5.76 -10.40 3.33
N LEU A 60 4.67 -10.88 3.94
CA LEU A 60 4.60 -11.32 5.33
C LEU A 60 3.56 -12.43 5.47
N ASP A 61 3.95 -13.60 5.98
CA ASP A 61 3.03 -14.71 6.34
C ASP A 61 1.98 -15.11 5.28
N GLY A 62 2.37 -15.10 4.00
CA GLY A 62 1.48 -15.45 2.88
C GLY A 62 0.63 -14.27 2.36
N GLU A 63 0.80 -13.08 2.93
CA GLU A 63 0.24 -11.83 2.45
C GLU A 63 1.31 -11.02 1.70
N GLY A 64 0.86 -10.26 0.71
CA GLY A 64 1.69 -9.37 -0.10
C GLY A 64 1.14 -7.95 -0.14
N LEU A 65 2.05 -6.99 -0.27
CA LEU A 65 1.77 -5.56 -0.40
C LEU A 65 2.53 -5.01 -1.59
N PHE A 66 1.82 -4.35 -2.50
CA PHE A 66 2.42 -3.62 -3.62
C PHE A 66 2.41 -2.12 -3.37
N TRP A 67 3.56 -1.49 -3.55
CA TRP A 67 3.71 -0.06 -3.30
C TRP A 67 4.85 0.57 -4.12
N PHE A 68 4.88 1.90 -4.12
CA PHE A 68 5.97 2.67 -4.71
C PHE A 68 6.20 4.00 -3.98
N TRP A 69 7.40 4.54 -4.14
CA TRP A 69 7.74 5.88 -3.66
C TRP A 69 7.05 6.93 -4.52
N ILE A 70 6.32 7.85 -3.88
CA ILE A 70 5.97 9.14 -4.48
C ILE A 70 7.13 10.13 -4.25
N ASP A 71 7.70 10.10 -3.05
CA ASP A 71 8.83 10.94 -2.61
C ASP A 71 9.62 10.16 -1.57
N GLU A 72 10.77 9.61 -1.95
CA GLU A 72 11.61 8.80 -1.07
C GLU A 72 12.29 9.64 0.03
N PRO A 73 12.94 10.79 -0.27
CA PRO A 73 13.44 11.69 0.77
C PRO A 73 12.37 12.12 1.80
N GLY A 74 11.15 12.41 1.33
CA GLY A 74 10.01 12.77 2.18
C GLY A 74 9.27 11.57 2.81
N LYS A 75 9.69 10.34 2.52
CA LYS A 75 9.07 9.08 2.98
C LYS A 75 7.57 8.97 2.66
N VAL A 76 7.18 9.38 1.46
CA VAL A 76 5.80 9.30 0.96
C VAL A 76 5.66 8.07 0.06
N VAL A 77 4.81 7.14 0.46
CA VAL A 77 4.56 5.88 -0.25
C VAL A 77 3.12 5.83 -0.75
N MET A 78 2.92 5.36 -1.98
CA MET A 78 1.61 4.97 -2.48
C MET A 78 1.42 3.48 -2.31
N VAL A 79 0.39 3.11 -1.56
CA VAL A 79 -0.06 1.74 -1.43
C VAL A 79 -1.03 1.45 -2.57
N VAL A 80 -0.73 0.43 -3.35
CA VAL A 80 -1.53 0.02 -4.51
C VAL A 80 -2.51 -1.07 -4.12
N SER A 81 -2.02 -2.13 -3.46
CA SER A 81 -2.80 -3.33 -3.22
C SER A 81 -2.18 -4.13 -2.07
N CYS A 82 -3.03 -4.84 -1.34
CA CYS A 82 -2.67 -5.94 -0.47
C CYS A 82 -3.31 -7.21 -1.03
N PHE A 83 -2.72 -8.39 -0.94
CA PHE A 83 -3.35 -9.62 -1.45
C PHE A 83 -2.85 -10.84 -0.69
N ASP A 84 -3.65 -11.89 -0.68
CA ASP A 84 -3.23 -13.20 -0.21
C ASP A 84 -2.56 -13.92 -1.40
N GLN A 85 -1.45 -14.64 -1.16
CA GLN A 85 -0.70 -15.35 -2.20
C GLN A 85 -1.32 -16.70 -2.59
#